data_AF-A0A4U9HH80-F1
#
_entry.id   AF-A0A4U9HH80-F1
#
_cell.length_a   1.000
_cell.length_b   1.000
_cell.length_c   1.000
_cell.angle_alpha   90.00
_cell.angle_beta   90.00
_cell.angle_gamma   90.00
#
_symmetry.space_group_name_H-M   'P 1'
#
loop_
_entity.id
_entity.type
_entity.pdbx_description
1 polymer ?
#
loop_
_entity_poly.entity_id
_entity_poly.type
_entity_poly.pdbx_seq_one_letter_code
_entity_poly.pdbx_strand_id
1 'polypeptide(L)'
;MNIAYLAFNTRKPPFNNLKVRQAIALAINNQRLMQSIYYGTAETAASILPRASWAYDNDAHVTAYDPQQARRMLKEAGVDNLQLKLWVPTASQSYNPSPLKTAELIQADLARSACT
;
A
#
# COMPACT_ATOMS: atom_id res chain seq x y z
N MET A 1 10.73 -17.13 -2.75
CA MET A 1 10.32 -16.06 -3.68
C MET A 1 8.84 -15.79 -3.46
N ASN A 2 8.50 -14.66 -2.84
CA ASN A 2 7.12 -14.31 -2.49
C ASN A 2 6.93 -12.78 -2.62
N ILE A 3 5.70 -12.31 -2.39
CA ILE A 3 5.37 -10.89 -2.39
C ILE A 3 4.20 -10.64 -1.43
N ALA A 4 4.21 -9.49 -0.77
CA ALA A 4 3.06 -8.96 -0.06
C ALA A 4 2.48 -7.76 -0.82
N TYR A 5 1.15 -7.69 -0.89
CA TYR A 5 0.46 -6.58 -1.52
C TYR A 5 -0.84 -6.26 -0.79
N LEU A 6 -1.30 -5.01 -0.93
CA LEU A 6 -2.61 -4.59 -0.51
C LEU A 6 -3.58 -4.70 -1.69
N ALA A 7 -4.59 -5.55 -1.55
CA ALA A 7 -5.61 -5.73 -2.58
C ALA A 7 -6.79 -4.77 -2.39
N PHE A 8 -7.24 -4.16 -3.48
CA PHE A 8 -8.47 -3.37 -3.50
C PHE A 8 -9.63 -4.18 -4.07
N ASN A 9 -10.82 -4.08 -3.47
CA ASN A 9 -12.03 -4.59 -4.10
C ASN A 9 -12.50 -3.61 -5.19
N THR A 10 -11.97 -3.78 -6.40
CA THR A 10 -12.21 -2.87 -7.54
C THR A 10 -13.64 -2.83 -8.06
N ARG A 11 -14.54 -3.70 -7.56
CA ARG A 11 -15.97 -3.69 -7.89
C ARG A 11 -16.81 -2.84 -6.94
N LYS A 12 -16.25 -2.37 -5.82
CA LYS A 12 -16.96 -1.57 -4.83
C LYS A 12 -16.50 -0.12 -4.85
N PRO A 13 -17.42 0.87 -4.86
CA PRO A 13 -17.05 2.26 -4.58
C PRO A 13 -16.39 2.41 -3.19
N PRO A 14 -15.40 3.31 -3.03
CA PRO A 14 -14.80 4.16 -4.08
C PRO A 14 -13.63 3.49 -4.81
N PHE A 15 -13.31 2.23 -4.51
CA PHE A 15 -12.17 1.51 -5.09
C PHE A 15 -12.34 1.11 -6.56
N ASN A 16 -13.54 1.23 -7.12
CA ASN A 16 -13.76 1.15 -8.57
C ASN A 16 -13.12 2.31 -9.33
N ASN A 17 -12.87 3.45 -8.68
CA ASN A 17 -12.13 4.57 -9.26
C ASN A 17 -10.62 4.32 -9.19
N LEU A 18 -9.95 4.33 -10.35
CA LEU A 18 -8.50 4.18 -10.44
C LEU A 18 -7.73 5.25 -9.65
N LYS A 19 -8.17 6.52 -9.73
CA LYS A 19 -7.50 7.65 -9.06
C LYS A 19 -7.50 7.49 -7.54
N VAL A 20 -8.58 6.93 -6.99
CA VAL A 20 -8.68 6.64 -5.55
C VAL A 20 -7.64 5.59 -5.14
N ARG A 21 -7.47 4.51 -5.91
CA ARG A 21 -6.47 3.49 -5.62
C ARG A 21 -5.04 4.02 -5.72
N GLN A 22 -4.76 4.84 -6.73
CA GLN A 22 -3.46 5.50 -6.89
C GLN A 22 -3.16 6.46 -5.73
N ALA A 23 -4.16 7.25 -5.31
CA ALA A 23 -4.01 8.14 -4.16
C ALA A 23 -3.71 7.37 -2.87
N ILE A 24 -4.42 6.26 -2.61
CA ILE A 24 -4.16 5.40 -1.45
C ILE A 24 -2.74 4.81 -1.51
N ALA A 25 -2.27 4.40 -2.69
CA ALA A 25 -0.92 3.86 -2.85
C ALA A 25 0.18 4.91 -2.55
N LEU A 26 0.00 6.16 -2.99
CA LEU A 26 0.90 7.27 -2.67
C LEU A 26 0.93 7.61 -1.17
N ALA A 27 -0.18 7.36 -0.47
CA ALA A 27 -0.27 7.64 0.95
C ALA A 27 0.45 6.62 1.84
N ILE A 28 0.93 5.48 1.32
CA ILE A 28 1.53 4.39 2.12
C ILE A 28 3.06 4.47 2.09
N ASN A 29 3.70 4.52 3.27
CA ASN A 29 5.15 4.59 3.36
C ASN A 29 5.79 3.20 3.33
N ASN A 30 6.06 2.69 2.13
CA ASN A 30 6.68 1.36 1.95
C ASN A 30 8.06 1.26 2.62
N GLN A 31 8.87 2.32 2.62
CA GLN A 31 10.19 2.30 3.28
C GLN A 31 10.09 2.12 4.80
N ARG A 32 9.13 2.80 5.44
CA ARG A 32 8.87 2.64 6.87
C ARG A 32 8.39 1.23 7.20
N LEU A 33 7.54 0.64 6.35
CA LEU A 33 7.12 -0.75 6.50
C LEU A 33 8.31 -1.71 6.41
N MET A 34 9.23 -1.52 5.45
CA MET A 34 10.44 -2.36 5.33
C MET A 34 11.30 -2.31 6.60
N GLN A 35 11.49 -1.12 7.17
CA GLN A 35 12.28 -0.95 8.40
C GLN A 35 11.58 -1.55 9.63
N SER A 36 10.28 -1.28 9.80
CA SER A 36 9.55 -1.60 11.03
C SER A 36 9.02 -3.04 11.09
N ILE A 37 8.71 -3.64 9.95
CA ILE A 37 8.11 -4.98 9.87
C ILE A 37 9.14 -6.03 9.46
N TYR A 38 9.99 -5.69 8.50
CA TYR A 38 10.90 -6.65 7.87
C TYR A 38 12.35 -6.52 8.36
N TYR A 39 12.66 -5.55 9.23
CA TYR A 39 13.99 -5.36 9.83
C TYR A 39 15.14 -5.37 8.79
N GLY A 40 14.91 -4.80 7.61
CA GLY A 40 15.91 -4.74 6.52
C GLY A 40 16.13 -6.05 5.75
N THR A 41 15.35 -7.10 6.02
CA THR A 41 15.45 -8.39 5.31
C THR A 41 14.61 -8.47 4.03
N ALA A 42 13.85 -7.42 3.71
CA ALA A 42 13.02 -7.32 2.52
C ALA A 42 13.29 -6.00 1.77
N GLU A 43 12.89 -5.96 0.50
CA GLU A 43 12.94 -4.78 -0.35
C GLU A 43 11.54 -4.28 -0.74
N THR A 44 11.41 -3.00 -1.04
CA THR A 44 10.17 -2.43 -1.56
C THR A 44 9.86 -2.98 -2.94
N ALA A 45 8.66 -3.51 -3.14
CA ALA A 45 8.23 -4.04 -4.42
C ALA A 45 7.90 -2.93 -5.42
N ALA A 46 8.53 -2.98 -6.60
CA ALA A 46 8.18 -2.15 -7.77
C ALA A 46 7.25 -2.87 -8.75
N SER A 47 7.10 -4.19 -8.61
CA SER A 47 6.29 -5.05 -9.48
C SER A 47 5.65 -6.17 -8.66
N ILE A 48 4.64 -6.83 -9.23
CA ILE A 48 4.05 -8.04 -8.66
C ILE A 48 5.04 -9.21 -8.68
N LEU A 49 5.97 -9.19 -9.64
CA LEU A 49 7.04 -10.16 -9.70
C LEU A 49 8.23 -9.64 -8.89
N PRO A 50 8.86 -10.48 -8.05
CA PRO A 50 10.09 -10.12 -7.37
C PRO A 50 11.27 -10.08 -8.36
N ARG A 51 12.33 -9.34 -8.02
CA ARG A 51 13.50 -9.13 -8.90
C ARG A 51 14.19 -10.41 -9.37
N ALA A 52 14.13 -11.46 -8.56
CA ALA A 52 14.69 -12.78 -8.90
C ALA A 52 13.92 -13.51 -10.01
N SER A 53 12.72 -13.05 -10.37
CA SER A 53 11.94 -13.62 -11.47
C SER A 53 12.61 -13.34 -12.81
N TRP A 54 12.72 -14.37 -13.66
CA TRP A 54 13.22 -14.21 -15.04
C TRP A 54 12.37 -13.23 -15.88
N ALA A 55 11.11 -13.03 -15.52
CA ALA A 55 10.16 -12.14 -16.18
C ALA A 55 10.03 -10.77 -15.48
N TYR A 56 10.94 -10.43 -14.56
CA TYR A 56 10.91 -9.13 -13.89
C TYR A 56 11.20 -8.00 -14.87
N ASP A 57 10.34 -6.98 -14.86
CA ASP A 57 10.56 -5.74 -15.60
C ASP A 57 11.54 -4.85 -14.85
N ASN A 58 12.73 -4.64 -15.43
CA ASN A 58 13.78 -3.83 -14.82
C ASN A 58 13.49 -2.32 -14.86
N ASP A 59 12.53 -1.89 -15.68
CA ASP A 59 12.07 -0.49 -15.75
C ASP A 59 10.93 -0.22 -14.76
N ALA A 60 10.56 -1.20 -13.91
CA ALA A 60 9.54 -1.02 -12.90
C ALA A 60 10.04 -0.12 -11.75
N HIS A 61 9.20 0.84 -11.34
CA HIS A 61 9.52 1.81 -10.30
C HIS A 61 8.63 1.61 -9.07
N VAL A 62 9.22 1.81 -7.89
CA VAL A 62 8.47 1.79 -6.62
C VAL A 62 7.57 3.02 -6.58
N THR A 63 6.30 2.83 -6.21
CA THR A 63 5.38 3.95 -5.95
C THR A 63 5.97 4.88 -4.90
N ALA A 64 6.07 6.18 -5.23
CA ALA A 64 6.56 7.19 -4.31
C ALA A 64 5.63 7.37 -3.10
N TYR A 65 6.20 7.73 -1.96
CA TYR A 65 5.42 8.13 -0.78
C TYR A 65 5.16 9.64 -0.84
N ASP A 66 3.94 10.03 -1.15
CA ASP A 66 3.49 11.43 -1.17
C ASP A 66 2.04 11.57 -0.62
N PRO A 67 1.89 11.69 0.71
CA PRO A 67 0.59 11.92 1.33
C PRO A 67 -0.09 13.24 0.92
N GLN A 68 0.68 14.25 0.51
CA GLN A 68 0.11 15.53 0.09
C GLN A 68 -0.55 15.40 -1.29
N GLN A 69 0.13 14.76 -2.24
CA GLN A 69 -0.43 14.44 -3.55
C GLN A 69 -1.61 13.48 -3.42
N ALA A 70 -1.52 12.46 -2.57
CA ALA A 70 -2.64 11.55 -2.27
C ALA A 70 -3.90 12.33 -1.85
N ARG A 71 -3.76 13.26 -0.89
CA ARG A 71 -4.88 14.08 -0.42
C ARG A 71 -5.49 14.94 -1.53
N ARG A 72 -4.66 15.51 -2.41
CA ARG A 72 -5.14 16.31 -3.56
C ARG A 72 -5.93 15.43 -4.53
N MET A 73 -5.40 14.26 -4.88
CA MET A 73 -6.05 13.31 -5.79
C MET A 73 -7.40 12.79 -5.25
N LEU A 74 -7.51 12.55 -3.94
CA LEU A 74 -8.77 12.15 -3.32
C LEU A 74 -9.84 13.25 -3.42
N LYS A 75 -9.45 14.51 -3.14
CA LYS A 75 -10.35 15.66 -3.31
C LYS A 75 -10.80 15.85 -4.75
N GLU A 76 -9.88 15.77 -5.71
CA GLU A 76 -10.19 15.84 -7.15
C GLU A 76 -11.12 14.70 -7.60
N ALA A 77 -11.06 13.54 -6.94
CA ALA A 77 -11.96 12.43 -7.18
C ALA A 77 -13.33 12.58 -6.48
N GLY A 78 -13.58 13.71 -5.80
CA GLY A 78 -14.81 13.97 -5.04
C GLY A 78 -14.96 13.10 -3.80
N VAL A 79 -13.84 12.60 -3.26
CA VAL A 79 -13.82 11.76 -2.06
C VAL A 79 -13.30 12.59 -0.88
N ASP A 80 -14.25 13.07 -0.08
CA ASP A 80 -13.97 13.70 1.21
C ASP A 80 -14.23 12.70 2.35
N ASN A 81 -13.33 12.66 3.34
CA ASN A 81 -13.43 11.81 4.53
C ASN A 81 -13.66 10.32 4.22
N LEU A 82 -12.66 9.70 3.61
CA LEU A 82 -12.71 8.29 3.22
C LEU A 82 -12.59 7.35 4.43
N GLN A 83 -13.63 6.55 4.70
CA GLN A 83 -13.56 5.45 5.68
C GLN A 83 -13.26 4.12 5.00
N LEU A 84 -12.21 3.43 5.46
CA LEU A 84 -11.78 2.17 4.86
C LEU A 84 -11.84 0.99 5.84
N LYS A 85 -12.22 -0.18 5.33
CA LYS A 85 -12.12 -1.44 6.07
C LYS A 85 -10.96 -2.27 5.53
N LEU A 86 -9.89 -2.38 6.32
CA LEU A 86 -8.75 -3.23 6.00
C LEU A 86 -8.97 -4.64 6.58
N TRP A 87 -8.84 -5.66 5.73
CA TRP A 87 -8.90 -7.06 6.16
C TRP A 87 -7.49 -7.55 6.40
N VAL A 88 -7.22 -8.05 7.61
CA VAL A 88 -5.86 -8.37 8.06
C VAL A 88 -5.81 -9.83 8.48
N PRO A 89 -4.93 -10.66 7.89
CA PRO A 89 -4.64 -11.99 8.41
C PRO A 89 -4.14 -11.91 9.86
N THR A 90 -4.57 -12.81 10.73
CA THR A 90 -4.14 -12.78 12.15
C THR A 90 -2.80 -13.48 12.38
N ALA A 91 -2.45 -14.44 11.52
CA ALA A 91 -1.23 -15.22 11.62
C ALA A 91 -0.09 -14.62 10.78
N SER A 92 1.13 -14.75 11.29
CA SER A 92 2.37 -14.43 10.56
C SER A 92 2.46 -15.25 9.25
N GLN A 93 2.95 -14.61 8.19
CA GLN A 93 3.12 -15.23 6.87
C GLN A 93 4.56 -15.01 6.39
N SER A 94 5.05 -15.89 5.52
CA SER A 94 6.40 -15.77 4.96
C SER A 94 6.63 -14.46 4.18
N TYR A 95 5.57 -13.85 3.65
CA TYR A 95 5.60 -12.57 2.95
C TYR A 95 5.23 -11.38 3.84
N ASN A 96 4.66 -11.60 5.03
CA ASN A 96 4.34 -10.54 5.99
C ASN A 96 4.45 -11.10 7.42
N PRO A 97 5.58 -10.84 8.11
CA PRO A 97 5.86 -11.46 9.41
C PRO A 97 4.99 -10.90 10.55
N SER A 98 4.44 -9.68 10.40
CA SER A 98 3.59 -9.04 11.41
C SER A 98 2.42 -8.29 10.76
N PRO A 99 1.34 -8.99 10.38
CA PRO A 99 0.23 -8.38 9.64
C PRO A 99 -0.53 -7.32 10.42
N LEU A 100 -0.79 -7.54 11.71
CA LEU A 100 -1.46 -6.55 12.57
C LEU A 100 -0.64 -5.26 12.66
N LYS A 101 0.68 -5.38 12.89
CA LYS A 101 1.55 -4.20 12.95
C LYS A 101 1.63 -3.48 11.60
N THR A 102 1.65 -4.24 10.51
CA THR A 102 1.59 -3.68 9.15
C THR A 102 0.31 -2.85 8.95
N ALA A 103 -0.83 -3.39 9.39
CA ALA A 103 -2.12 -2.71 9.28
C ALA A 103 -2.19 -1.42 10.10
N GLU A 104 -1.67 -1.41 11.34
CA GLU A 104 -1.58 -0.21 12.17
C GLU A 104 -0.73 0.88 11.50
N LEU A 105 0.40 0.51 10.90
CA LEU A 105 1.27 1.47 10.21
C LEU A 105 0.58 2.03 8.96
N ILE A 106 -0.08 1.18 8.17
CA ILE A 106 -0.88 1.61 7.02
C ILE A 106 -1.99 2.57 7.48
N GLN A 107 -2.73 2.24 8.55
CA GLN A 107 -3.75 3.13 9.10
C GLN A 107 -3.17 4.49 9.49
N ALA A 108 -2.02 4.51 10.19
CA ALA A 108 -1.35 5.74 10.59
C ALA A 108 -0.86 6.58 9.39
N ASP A 109 -0.49 5.94 8.29
CA ASP A 109 -0.11 6.61 7.04
C ASP A 109 -1.34 7.22 6.35
N LEU A 110 -2.43 6.46 6.23
CA LEU A 110 -3.68 6.91 5.60
C LEU A 110 -4.37 8.05 6.38
N ALA A 111 -4.24 8.06 7.70
CA ALA A 111 -4.69 9.17 8.56
C ALA A 111 -4.07 10.53 8.17
N ARG A 112 -2.84 10.54 7.61
CA ARG A 112 -2.16 11.76 7.17
C ARG A 112 -2.71 12.31 5.86
N SER A 113 -3.33 11.48 5.03
CA SER A 113 -3.90 11.85 3.73
C SER A 113 -5.41 12.10 3.76
N ALA A 114 -6.01 12.27 4.95
CA ALA A 114 -7.45 12.46 5.18
C ALA A 114 -8.33 11.22 4.95
N CYS A 115 -7.76 10.03 5.12
CA CYS A 115 -8.51 8.77 5.21
C CYS A 115 -8.54 8.31 6.68
N THR A 116 -9.63 7.69 7.12
CA THR A 116 -9.78 7.13 8.48
C THR A 116 -9.98 5.63 8.42
#